data_AF-A0A9E0YTS4-F1
#
_entry.id   AF-A0A9E0YTS4-F1
#
_cell.length_a   1.000
_cell.length_b   1.000
_cell.length_c   1.000
_cell.angle_alpha   90.00
_cell.angle_beta   90.00
_cell.angle_gamma   90.00
#
_symmetry.space_group_name_H-M   'P 1'
#
loop_
_entity.id
_entity.type
_entity.pdbx_description
1 polymer ?
#
loop_
_entity_poly.entity_id
_entity_poly.type
_entity_poly.pdbx_seq_one_letter_code
_entity_poly.pdbx_strand_id
1 'polypeptide(L)'
;MTIDERIRKELEGQGEAMERLSIEETGLFAMLSRVFTGGLRQWAAYAMFLTLAFLGVTVWCGYHFFTAGAVDDRVFWGLLALAGFHAMSMLKLWFFMEMNRHSVTREVKRIEIALARVGDGPQNRQ
;
A
#
# COMPACT_ATOMS: atom_id res chain seq x y z
N MET A 1 27.23 -3.67 36.67
CA MET A 1 26.30 -3.20 35.63
C MET A 1 25.19 -2.43 36.31
N THR A 2 25.16 -1.13 36.10
CA THR A 2 24.12 -0.26 36.67
C THR A 2 22.84 -0.34 35.83
N ILE A 3 21.69 -0.03 36.44
CA ILE A 3 20.38 0.00 35.75
C ILE A 3 20.45 0.88 34.48
N ASP A 4 21.23 1.96 34.54
CA ASP A 4 21.43 2.90 33.44
C ASP A 4 22.11 2.27 32.21
N GLU A 5 23.08 1.36 32.42
CA GLU A 5 23.72 0.61 31.33
C GLU A 5 22.75 -0.37 30.66
N ARG A 6 21.83 -0.97 31.43
CA ARG A 6 20.80 -1.87 30.86
C ARG A 6 19.80 -1.08 30.02
N ILE A 7 19.35 0.08 30.51
CA ILE A 7 18.43 0.97 29.78
C ILE A 7 19.09 1.49 28.49
N ARG A 8 20.36 1.91 28.54
CA ARG A 8 21.11 2.36 27.36
C ARG A 8 21.26 1.26 26.32
N LYS A 9 21.64 0.05 26.73
CA LYS A 9 21.82 -1.09 25.83
C LYS A 9 20.52 -1.54 25.17
N GLU A 10 19.41 -1.45 25.90
CA GLU A 10 18.08 -1.79 25.39
C GLU A 10 17.54 -0.69 24.45
N LEU A 11 17.86 0.58 24.71
CA LEU A 11 17.56 1.71 23.83
C LEU A 11 18.38 1.69 22.53
N GLU A 12 19.68 1.37 22.60
CA GLU A 12 20.54 1.23 21.43
C GLU A 12 20.08 0.06 20.55
N GLY A 13 19.72 -1.08 21.15
CA GLY A 13 19.15 -2.22 20.41
C GLY A 13 17.83 -1.90 19.71
N GLN A 14 16.96 -1.09 20.32
CA GLN A 14 15.71 -0.63 19.69
C GLN A 14 15.94 0.45 18.62
N GLY A 15 16.92 1.34 18.83
CA GLY A 15 17.33 2.37 17.87
C GLY A 15 17.88 1.77 16.60
N GLU A 16 18.82 0.82 16.71
CA GLU A 16 19.37 0.10 15.57
C GLU A 16 18.33 -0.74 14.83
N ALA A 17 17.40 -1.39 15.55
CA ALA A 17 16.30 -2.12 14.93
C ALA A 17 15.37 -1.18 14.15
N MET A 18 15.08 0.01 14.68
CA MET A 18 14.27 1.04 14.03
C MET A 18 14.98 1.65 12.81
N GLU A 19 16.30 1.84 12.88
CA GLU A 19 17.12 2.40 11.82
C GLU A 19 17.30 1.41 10.66
N ARG A 20 17.52 0.12 10.96
CA ARG A 20 17.53 -0.96 9.94
C ARG A 20 16.18 -1.08 9.23
N LEU A 21 15.07 -1.01 9.98
CA LEU A 21 13.72 -0.93 9.42
C LEU A 21 13.54 0.30 8.51
N SER A 22 14.15 1.44 8.83
CA SER A 22 14.04 2.67 8.05
C SER A 22 14.83 2.63 6.74
N ILE A 23 15.97 1.93 6.71
CA ILE A 23 16.81 1.77 5.51
C ILE A 23 16.19 0.75 4.53
N GLU A 24 15.58 -0.31 5.04
CA GLU A 24 14.83 -1.27 4.21
C GLU A 24 13.53 -0.67 3.61
N GLU A 25 13.03 0.42 4.21
CA GLU A 25 11.79 1.09 3.84
C GLU A 25 11.90 2.06 2.65
N THR A 26 13.09 2.35 2.14
CA THR A 26 13.25 3.32 1.02
C THR A 26 12.87 2.72 -0.35
N GLY A 27 12.67 1.41 -0.46
CA GLY A 27 12.28 0.76 -1.71
C GLY A 27 10.78 0.86 -2.00
N LEU A 28 10.40 1.45 -3.14
CA LEU A 28 9.01 1.47 -3.63
C LEU A 28 8.40 0.05 -3.67
N PHE A 29 9.21 -0.96 -4.02
CA PHE A 29 8.82 -2.37 -4.01
C PHE A 29 8.59 -2.93 -2.61
N ALA A 30 9.36 -2.50 -1.60
CA ALA A 30 9.13 -2.90 -0.21
C ALA A 30 7.79 -2.33 0.29
N MET A 31 7.51 -1.07 -0.03
CA MET A 31 6.23 -0.41 0.26
C MET A 31 5.05 -1.12 -0.44
N LEU A 32 5.23 -1.51 -1.70
CA LEU A 32 4.25 -2.29 -2.48
C LEU A 32 3.99 -3.66 -1.86
N SER A 33 5.05 -4.38 -1.46
CA SER A 33 4.95 -5.71 -0.86
C SER A 33 4.24 -5.69 0.50
N ARG A 34 4.28 -4.56 1.23
CA ARG A 34 3.58 -4.39 2.50
C ARG A 34 2.07 -4.38 2.38
N VAL A 35 1.54 -3.88 1.26
CA VAL A 35 0.10 -3.98 0.96
C VAL A 35 -0.35 -5.45 0.89
N PHE A 36 0.57 -6.34 0.50
CA PHE A 36 0.33 -7.79 0.45
C PHE A 36 0.71 -8.56 1.72
N THR A 37 1.20 -7.92 2.79
CA THR A 37 1.63 -8.64 4.04
C THR A 37 0.83 -8.26 5.29
N GLY A 38 -0.20 -7.42 5.18
CA GLY A 38 -1.10 -7.06 6.29
C GLY A 38 -2.43 -7.81 6.35
N GLY A 39 -3.32 -7.41 7.29
CA GLY A 39 -4.68 -7.96 7.42
C GLY A 39 -5.57 -7.72 6.18
N LEU A 40 -5.23 -6.73 5.35
CA LEU A 40 -5.88 -6.47 4.06
C LEU A 40 -5.29 -7.29 2.89
N ARG A 41 -4.37 -8.22 3.13
CA ARG A 41 -3.73 -9.05 2.09
C ARG A 41 -4.74 -9.75 1.18
N GLN A 42 -5.78 -10.35 1.76
CA GLN A 42 -6.81 -11.04 0.98
C GLN A 42 -7.58 -10.06 0.08
N TRP A 43 -7.82 -8.85 0.58
CA TRP A 43 -8.49 -7.79 -0.17
C TRP A 43 -7.59 -7.22 -1.29
N ALA A 44 -6.30 -7.02 -1.01
CA ALA A 44 -5.32 -6.62 -2.02
C ALA A 44 -5.14 -7.68 -3.11
N ALA A 45 -5.10 -8.97 -2.74
CA ALA A 45 -5.04 -10.07 -3.69
C ALA A 45 -6.32 -10.16 -4.55
N TYR A 46 -7.49 -9.96 -3.94
CA TYR A 46 -8.77 -9.88 -4.66
C TYR A 46 -8.79 -8.71 -5.66
N ALA A 47 -8.35 -7.53 -5.25
CA ALA A 47 -8.25 -6.36 -6.13
C ALA A 47 -7.26 -6.59 -7.29
N MET A 48 -6.13 -7.23 -7.04
CA MET A 48 -5.16 -7.62 -8.08
C MET A 48 -5.78 -8.59 -9.08
N PHE A 49 -6.48 -9.62 -8.59
CA PHE A 49 -7.19 -10.58 -9.45
C PHE A 49 -8.26 -9.90 -10.30
N LEU A 50 -9.03 -8.99 -9.70
CA LEU A 50 -10.06 -8.23 -10.40
C LEU A 50 -9.45 -7.31 -11.48
N THR A 51 -8.29 -6.72 -11.21
CA THR A 51 -7.54 -5.91 -12.19
C THR A 51 -7.09 -6.75 -13.39
N LEU A 52 -6.60 -7.98 -13.15
CA LEU A 52 -6.25 -8.92 -14.22
C LEU A 52 -7.47 -9.39 -15.01
N ALA A 53 -8.60 -9.61 -14.35
CA ALA A 53 -9.85 -9.96 -15.02
C ALA A 53 -10.32 -8.82 -15.94
N PHE A 54 -10.32 -7.57 -15.47
CA PHE A 54 -10.66 -6.40 -16.29
C PHE A 54 -9.70 -6.23 -17.47
N LEU A 55 -8.40 -6.48 -17.28
CA LEU A 55 -7.44 -6.48 -18.38
C LEU A 55 -7.83 -7.49 -19.47
N GLY A 56 -8.21 -8.71 -19.08
CA GLY A 56 -8.69 -9.73 -20.03
C GLY A 56 -9.95 -9.28 -20.78
N VAL A 57 -10.92 -8.69 -20.06
CA VAL A 57 -12.14 -8.14 -20.67
C VAL A 57 -11.82 -7.01 -21.64
N THR A 58 -10.93 -6.08 -21.27
CA THR A 58 -10.53 -4.97 -22.15
C THR A 58 -9.85 -5.47 -23.42
N VAL A 59 -8.96 -6.47 -23.33
CA VAL A 59 -8.31 -7.07 -24.51
C VAL A 59 -9.34 -7.77 -25.40
N TRP A 60 -10.28 -8.52 -24.80
CA TRP A 60 -11.37 -9.18 -25.53
C TRP A 60 -12.26 -8.18 -26.28
N CYS A 61 -12.67 -7.10 -25.61
CA CYS A 61 -13.46 -6.04 -26.23
C CYS A 61 -12.66 -5.33 -27.33
N GLY A 62 -11.36 -5.12 -27.12
CA GLY A 62 -10.45 -4.58 -28.13
C GLY A 62 -10.37 -5.47 -29.38
N TYR A 63 -10.29 -6.79 -29.22
CA TYR A 63 -10.32 -7.72 -30.36
C TYR A 63 -11.63 -7.59 -31.15
N HIS A 64 -12.78 -7.62 -30.47
CA HIS A 64 -14.08 -7.46 -31.13
C HIS A 64 -14.28 -6.09 -31.79
N PHE A 65 -13.68 -5.04 -31.24
CA PHE A 65 -13.65 -3.71 -31.86
C PHE A 65 -12.99 -3.75 -33.24
N PHE A 66 -11.88 -4.47 -33.41
CA PHE A 66 -11.18 -4.55 -34.69
C PHE A 66 -11.82 -5.53 -35.68
N THR A 67 -12.48 -6.58 -35.20
CA THR A 67 -13.09 -7.61 -36.07
C THR A 67 -14.54 -7.34 -36.45
N ALA A 68 -15.23 -6.40 -35.79
CA ALA A 68 -16.62 -6.09 -36.08
C ALA A 68 -16.79 -5.51 -37.50
N GLY A 69 -17.82 -5.98 -38.22
CA GLY A 69 -18.12 -5.57 -39.59
C GLY A 69 -18.93 -4.28 -39.67
N ALA A 70 -19.85 -4.06 -38.72
CA ALA A 70 -20.69 -2.86 -38.66
C ALA A 70 -20.08 -1.78 -37.75
N VAL A 71 -20.33 -0.50 -38.07
CA VAL A 71 -19.82 0.63 -37.29
C VAL A 71 -20.46 0.68 -35.89
N ASP A 72 -21.76 0.42 -35.78
CA ASP A 72 -22.47 0.42 -34.49
C ASP A 72 -21.88 -0.60 -33.51
N ASP A 73 -21.57 -1.81 -33.99
CA ASP A 73 -20.92 -2.85 -33.19
C ASP A 73 -19.52 -2.42 -32.74
N ARG A 74 -18.76 -1.75 -33.61
CA ARG A 74 -17.44 -1.20 -33.24
C ARG A 74 -17.59 -0.16 -32.12
N VAL A 75 -18.56 0.74 -32.21
CA VAL A 75 -18.79 1.75 -31.15
C VAL A 75 -19.13 1.08 -29.83
N PHE A 76 -20.01 0.06 -29.84
CA PHE A 76 -20.37 -0.69 -28.64
C PHE A 76 -19.15 -1.35 -27.97
N TRP A 77 -18.36 -2.12 -28.74
CA TRP A 77 -17.17 -2.79 -28.22
C TRP A 77 -16.09 -1.80 -27.78
N GLY A 78 -15.96 -0.67 -28.47
CA GLY A 78 -15.03 0.40 -28.12
C GLY A 78 -15.38 1.07 -26.79
N LEU A 79 -16.67 1.36 -26.56
CA LEU A 79 -17.14 1.91 -25.30
C LEU A 79 -16.93 0.92 -24.14
N LEU A 80 -17.20 -0.38 -24.39
CA LEU A 80 -16.99 -1.43 -23.40
C LEU A 80 -15.51 -1.60 -23.04
N ALA A 81 -14.62 -1.54 -24.05
CA ALA A 81 -13.18 -1.56 -23.84
C ALA A 81 -12.71 -0.36 -23.02
N LEU A 82 -13.20 0.84 -23.33
CA LEU A 82 -12.89 2.08 -22.60
C LEU A 82 -13.36 2.01 -21.16
N ALA A 83 -14.58 1.53 -20.92
CA ALA A 83 -15.12 1.33 -19.57
C ALA A 83 -14.29 0.34 -18.76
N GLY A 84 -13.89 -0.80 -19.36
CA GLY A 84 -12.99 -1.77 -18.73
C GLY A 84 -11.62 -1.19 -18.39
N PHE A 85 -11.02 -0.42 -19.31
CA PHE A 85 -9.76 0.26 -19.08
C PHE A 85 -9.86 1.31 -17.95
N HIS A 86 -10.96 2.05 -17.92
CA HIS A 86 -11.21 3.03 -16.87
C HIS A 86 -11.39 2.35 -15.50
N ALA A 87 -12.14 1.25 -15.44
CA ALA A 87 -12.31 0.45 -14.21
C ALA A 87 -10.95 -0.06 -13.68
N MET A 88 -10.10 -0.59 -14.57
CA MET A 88 -8.73 -1.02 -14.22
C MET A 88 -7.90 0.13 -13.64
N SER A 89 -8.02 1.33 -14.23
CA SER A 89 -7.32 2.53 -13.76
C SER A 89 -7.78 2.98 -12.38
N MET A 90 -9.09 2.91 -12.10
CA MET A 90 -9.65 3.23 -10.78
C MET A 90 -9.18 2.25 -9.69
N LEU A 91 -9.09 0.96 -10.01
CA LEU A 91 -8.52 -0.03 -9.08
C LEU A 91 -7.05 0.27 -8.75
N LYS A 92 -6.27 0.68 -9.75
CA LYS A 92 -4.87 1.09 -9.54
C LYS A 92 -4.77 2.31 -8.64
N LEU A 93 -5.63 3.30 -8.84
CA LEU A 93 -5.68 4.50 -7.99
C LEU A 93 -6.04 4.14 -6.55
N TRP A 94 -7.07 3.30 -6.36
CA TRP A 94 -7.43 2.79 -5.04
C TRP A 94 -6.27 2.08 -4.35
N PHE A 95 -5.52 1.25 -5.08
CA PHE A 95 -4.34 0.56 -4.54
C PHE A 95 -3.27 1.55 -4.03
N PHE A 96 -3.01 2.63 -4.77
CA PHE A 96 -2.09 3.69 -4.33
C PHE A 96 -2.61 4.43 -3.09
N MET A 97 -3.92 4.71 -3.02
CA MET A 97 -4.51 5.34 -1.84
C MET A 97 -4.40 4.45 -0.60
N GLU A 98 -4.61 3.14 -0.74
CA GLU A 98 -4.47 2.19 0.35
C GLU A 98 -3.01 2.11 0.84
N MET A 99 -2.03 2.12 -0.07
CA MET A 99 -0.61 2.20 0.27
C MET A 99 -0.28 3.47 1.05
N ASN A 100 -0.79 4.62 0.60
CA ASN A 100 -0.60 5.89 1.30
C ASN A 100 -1.24 5.86 2.70
N ARG A 101 -2.47 5.32 2.82
CA ARG A 101 -3.17 5.16 4.11
C ARG A 101 -2.36 4.35 5.11
N HIS A 102 -1.73 3.26 4.66
CA HIS A 102 -0.84 2.45 5.50
C HIS A 102 0.42 3.21 5.93
N SER A 103 1.04 4.00 5.03
CA SER A 103 2.19 4.84 5.39
C SER A 103 1.86 5.84 6.48
N VAL A 104 0.78 6.62 6.27
CA VAL A 104 0.34 7.67 7.21
C VAL A 104 -0.01 7.08 8.57
N THR A 105 -0.75 5.96 8.61
CA THR A 105 -1.12 5.32 9.89
C THR A 105 0.11 4.92 10.70
N ARG A 106 1.18 4.51 10.02
CA ARG A 106 2.42 4.07 10.68
C ARG A 106 3.23 5.25 11.21
N GLU A 107 3.27 6.35 10.46
CA GLU A 107 3.88 7.60 10.90
C GLU A 107 3.16 8.18 12.12
N VAL A 108 1.82 8.17 12.13
CA VAL A 108 1.01 8.59 13.29
C VAL A 108 1.35 7.77 14.54
N LYS A 109 1.39 6.43 14.44
CA LYS A 109 1.80 5.57 15.56
C LYS A 109 3.22 5.86 16.05
N ARG A 110 4.15 6.17 15.15
CA ARG A 110 5.52 6.55 15.52
C ARG A 110 5.52 7.85 16.32
N ILE A 111 4.70 8.83 15.93
CA ILE A 111 4.52 10.10 16.64
C ILE A 111 3.87 9.86 18.01
N GLU A 112 2.84 9.02 18.11
CA GLU A 112 2.19 8.67 19.40
C GLU A 112 3.19 8.08 20.38
N ILE A 113 4.05 7.15 19.94
CA ILE A 113 5.11 6.56 20.76
C ILE A 113 6.15 7.61 21.19
N ALA A 114 6.56 8.48 20.26
CA ALA A 114 7.50 9.56 20.58
C ALA A 114 6.93 10.53 21.63
N LEU A 115 5.64 10.88 21.51
CA LEU A 115 4.96 11.76 22.45
C LEU A 115 4.79 11.10 23.83
N ALA A 116 4.41 9.82 23.87
CA ALA A 116 4.33 9.06 25.12
C ALA A 116 5.67 9.04 25.87
N ARG A 117 6.79 8.90 25.15
CA ARG A 117 8.15 8.95 25.75
C ARG A 117 8.51 10.32 26.32
N VAL A 118 8.07 11.41 25.68
CA VAL A 118 8.30 12.77 26.21
C VAL A 118 7.45 13.03 27.46
N GLY A 119 6.20 12.55 27.48
CA GLY A 119 5.29 12.68 28.63
C GLY A 119 5.72 11.86 29.86
N ASP A 120 6.43 10.75 29.67
CA ASP A 120 6.91 9.86 30.73
C ASP A 120 8.31 10.24 31.27
N GLY A 121 8.83 11.41 30.86
CA GLY A 121 10.10 11.96 31.33
C GLY A 121 10.09 12.26 32.84
N PRO A 122 11.27 12.31 33.51
CA PRO A 122 11.42 12.32 34.97
C PRO A 122 10.77 13.51 35.71
N GLN A 123 10.18 14.49 35.02
CA GLN A 123 9.40 15.57 35.63
C GLN A 123 8.06 15.12 36.22
N ASN A 124 7.51 13.97 35.82
CA ASN A 124 6.21 13.48 36.30
C ASN A 124 6.33 12.44 37.46
N ARG A 125 7.50 12.33 38.09
CA ARG A 125 7.74 11.47 39.28
C ARG A 125 8.03 12.29 40.56
N GLN A 126 7.45 13.48 40.69
CA GLN A 126 7.37 14.20 41.96
C GLN A 126 5.92 14.35 42.39
#